data_AF-A0A2D6F207-F1
#
_entry.id   AF-A0A2D6F207-F1
#
_cell.length_a   1.000
_cell.length_b   1.000
_cell.length_c   1.000
_cell.angle_alpha   90.00
_cell.angle_beta   90.00
_cell.angle_gamma   90.00
#
_symmetry.space_group_name_H-M   'P 1'
#
loop_
_entity.id
_entity.type
_entity.pdbx_description
1 polymer ?
#
loop_
_entity_poly.entity_id
_entity_poly.type
_entity_poly.pdbx_seq_one_letter_code
_entity_poly.pdbx_strand_id
1 'polypeptide(L)'
;MGDATNGSQTINQNEQNQTIKDANKTEPGPTLTPNQIDAELEDILTKQKAKIKVVGAGGGGNNTINRILEVGVAGAEVIAVNTDAQDLLYSNAPVKILIGRETTAGLGAGGDPSTGEEAARESEHEIKDKLGGSDMVFLTCGFGGGTGTGSLPVVAEIAKKNGALTVAIVTMPFSMEGQRRYENAVIGLEKLENVVDTLIVIPNDKLLELAPDLPLHTAFKVADEILTNAV
;
A
#
# COMPACT_ATOMS: atom_id res chain seq x y z
N MET A 1 -85.28 -12.13 47.84
CA MET A 1 -85.51 -13.34 47.04
C MET A 1 -86.26 -12.88 45.79
N GLY A 2 -85.65 -13.05 44.61
CA GLY A 2 -86.10 -12.51 43.31
C GLY A 2 -85.69 -11.05 43.07
N ASP A 3 -85.26 -10.61 41.90
CA ASP A 3 -84.98 -11.26 40.62
C ASP A 3 -84.14 -10.24 39.80
N ALA A 4 -83.07 -10.68 39.14
CA ALA A 4 -82.23 -9.82 38.30
C ALA A 4 -82.23 -10.38 36.89
N THR A 5 -83.07 -9.76 36.05
CA THR A 5 -83.14 -9.98 34.60
C THR A 5 -81.81 -9.59 33.94
N ASN A 6 -81.13 -10.58 33.36
CA ASN A 6 -79.89 -10.37 32.61
C ASN A 6 -80.23 -10.02 31.16
N GLY A 7 -80.15 -8.74 30.82
CA GLY A 7 -80.26 -8.23 29.45
C GLY A 7 -78.91 -8.26 28.76
N SER A 8 -78.74 -9.18 27.83
CA SER A 8 -77.59 -9.30 26.92
C SER A 8 -77.46 -8.05 26.03
N GLN A 9 -76.34 -7.32 26.16
CA GLN A 9 -75.85 -6.40 25.14
C GLN A 9 -74.74 -7.08 24.33
N THR A 10 -75.04 -7.30 23.06
CA THR A 10 -74.14 -7.83 22.05
C THR A 10 -73.10 -6.77 21.69
N ILE A 11 -71.84 -6.98 22.09
CA ILE A 11 -70.71 -6.14 21.63
C ILE A 11 -70.43 -6.51 20.16
N ASN A 12 -70.47 -5.50 19.31
CA ASN A 12 -70.40 -5.60 17.85
C ASN A 12 -68.98 -5.97 17.41
N GLN A 13 -68.77 -7.22 16.97
CA GLN A 13 -67.49 -7.74 16.47
C GLN A 13 -66.95 -7.04 15.20
N ASN A 14 -67.72 -6.10 14.63
CA ASN A 14 -67.34 -5.38 13.42
C ASN A 14 -66.43 -4.18 13.67
N GLU A 15 -66.41 -3.60 14.87
CA GLU A 15 -65.56 -2.43 15.16
C GLU A 15 -64.10 -2.81 15.45
N GLN A 16 -63.85 -3.98 16.05
CA GLN A 16 -62.48 -4.48 16.28
C GLN A 16 -61.80 -4.97 14.98
N ASN A 17 -62.58 -5.34 13.95
CA ASN A 17 -62.05 -5.81 12.67
C ASN A 17 -61.67 -4.68 11.69
N GLN A 18 -62.01 -3.41 11.99
CA GLN A 18 -61.54 -2.26 11.22
C GLN A 18 -60.19 -1.75 11.73
N THR A 19 -59.96 -1.76 13.04
CA THR A 19 -58.71 -1.24 13.63
C THR A 19 -57.47 -2.09 13.35
N ILE A 20 -57.63 -3.38 13.03
CA ILE A 20 -56.51 -4.28 12.71
C ILE A 20 -56.10 -4.20 11.23
N LYS A 21 -56.98 -3.73 10.34
CA LYS A 21 -56.69 -3.67 8.88
C LYS A 21 -55.86 -2.47 8.45
N ASP A 22 -55.78 -1.43 9.27
CA ASP A 22 -55.04 -0.20 8.93
C ASP A 22 -53.59 -0.17 9.46
N ALA A 23 -53.17 -1.17 10.26
CA ALA A 23 -51.83 -1.21 10.86
C ALA A 23 -50.75 -1.96 10.04
N ASN A 24 -51.11 -2.49 8.85
CA ASN A 24 -50.19 -3.32 8.05
C ASN A 24 -50.01 -2.82 6.61
N LYS A 25 -50.06 -1.50 6.42
CA LYS A 25 -49.53 -0.84 5.22
C LYS A 25 -48.16 -0.26 5.56
N THR A 26 -47.16 -1.13 5.73
CA THR A 26 -45.80 -0.74 5.38
C THR A 26 -45.81 -0.53 3.88
N GLU A 27 -45.87 0.73 3.45
CA GLU A 27 -45.63 1.06 2.05
C GLU A 27 -44.33 0.37 1.62
N PRO A 28 -44.33 -0.43 0.54
CA PRO A 28 -43.07 -0.93 0.02
C PRO A 28 -42.22 0.30 -0.28
N GLY A 29 -41.04 0.38 0.36
CA GLY A 29 -40.09 1.45 0.11
C GLY A 29 -39.88 1.63 -1.40
N PRO A 30 -39.53 2.84 -1.85
CA PRO A 30 -39.49 3.17 -3.27
C PRO A 30 -38.67 2.11 -4.01
N THR A 31 -39.32 1.38 -4.91
CA THR A 31 -38.65 0.35 -5.71
C THR A 31 -37.75 1.08 -6.69
N LEU A 32 -36.43 1.01 -6.43
CA LEU A 32 -35.43 1.63 -7.30
C LEU A 32 -35.58 1.08 -8.71
N THR A 33 -35.54 1.96 -9.70
CA THR A 33 -35.49 1.55 -11.11
C THR A 33 -34.15 0.84 -11.39
N PRO A 34 -34.08 -0.06 -12.39
CA PRO A 34 -32.81 -0.72 -12.74
C PRO A 34 -31.63 0.25 -12.89
N ASN A 35 -31.84 1.42 -13.51
CA ASN A 35 -30.81 2.46 -13.64
C ASN A 35 -30.38 3.08 -12.30
N GLN A 36 -31.26 3.17 -11.30
CA GLN A 36 -30.91 3.67 -9.97
C GLN A 36 -30.16 2.62 -9.16
N ILE A 37 -30.51 1.33 -9.34
CA ILE A 37 -29.77 0.22 -8.75
C ILE A 37 -28.37 0.15 -9.37
N ASP A 38 -28.25 0.26 -10.69
CA ASP A 38 -26.96 0.26 -11.38
C ASP A 38 -26.07 1.43 -10.94
N ALA A 39 -26.63 2.64 -10.79
CA ALA A 39 -25.89 3.79 -10.26
C ALA A 39 -25.43 3.61 -8.80
N GLU A 40 -26.26 2.98 -7.96
CA GLU A 40 -25.90 2.65 -6.58
C GLU A 40 -24.79 1.58 -6.53
N LEU A 41 -24.88 0.55 -7.39
CA LEU A 41 -23.85 -0.47 -7.52
C LEU A 41 -22.52 0.12 -8.02
N GLU A 42 -22.55 1.03 -9.00
CA GLU A 42 -21.37 1.74 -9.48
C GLU A 42 -20.74 2.61 -8.38
N ASP A 43 -21.54 3.30 -7.56
CA ASP A 43 -21.05 4.10 -6.42
C ASP A 43 -20.43 3.22 -5.33
N ILE A 44 -21.06 2.07 -5.00
CA ILE A 44 -20.51 1.09 -4.06
C ILE A 44 -19.19 0.52 -4.58
N LEU A 45 -19.13 0.12 -5.85
CA LEU A 45 -17.92 -0.43 -6.47
C LEU A 45 -16.80 0.60 -6.54
N THR A 46 -17.13 1.88 -6.79
CA THR A 46 -16.14 2.97 -6.81
C THR A 46 -15.58 3.24 -5.42
N LYS A 47 -16.41 3.19 -4.38
CA LYS A 47 -15.99 3.33 -2.97
C LYS A 47 -15.20 2.12 -2.45
N GLN A 48 -15.35 0.95 -3.06
CA GLN A 48 -14.62 -0.28 -2.69
C GLN A 48 -13.27 -0.45 -3.40
N LYS A 49 -12.87 0.45 -4.30
CA LYS A 49 -11.54 0.36 -4.92
C LYS A 49 -10.46 0.66 -3.88
N ALA A 50 -9.66 -0.36 -3.56
CA ALA A 50 -8.51 -0.22 -2.68
C ALA A 50 -7.51 0.79 -3.25
N LYS A 51 -7.08 1.73 -2.42
CA LYS A 51 -6.04 2.71 -2.73
C LYS A 51 -4.68 2.09 -2.49
N ILE A 52 -4.07 1.63 -3.58
CA ILE A 52 -2.76 0.98 -3.58
C ILE A 52 -1.70 2.02 -3.90
N LYS A 53 -0.60 2.03 -3.12
CA LYS A 53 0.59 2.81 -3.44
C LYS A 53 1.82 1.92 -3.55
N VAL A 54 2.69 2.20 -4.51
CA VAL A 54 3.98 1.52 -4.67
C VAL A 54 5.08 2.54 -4.42
N VAL A 55 5.98 2.24 -3.49
CA VAL A 55 7.06 3.14 -3.07
C VAL A 55 8.40 2.48 -3.35
N GLY A 56 9.18 3.09 -4.24
CA GLY A 56 10.57 2.72 -4.48
C GLY A 56 11.52 3.61 -3.70
N ALA A 57 12.46 3.02 -2.94
CA ALA A 57 13.47 3.77 -2.21
C ALA A 57 14.89 3.58 -2.77
N GLY A 58 15.64 4.68 -2.88
CA GLY A 58 17.01 4.70 -3.40
C GLY A 58 17.11 4.29 -4.87
N GLY A 59 18.35 4.14 -5.38
CA GLY A 59 18.57 3.86 -6.80
C GLY A 59 17.95 2.54 -7.30
N GLY A 60 18.08 1.45 -6.54
CA GLY A 60 17.47 0.17 -6.90
C GLY A 60 15.94 0.21 -6.90
N GLY A 61 15.35 0.88 -5.91
CA GLY A 61 13.89 1.10 -5.87
C GLY A 61 13.41 1.99 -7.02
N ASN A 62 14.13 3.07 -7.31
CA ASN A 62 13.81 3.96 -8.44
C ASN A 62 13.87 3.25 -9.80
N ASN A 63 14.86 2.36 -10.00
CA ASN A 63 14.94 1.53 -11.20
C ASN A 63 13.72 0.60 -11.33
N THR A 64 13.33 -0.04 -10.22
CA THR A 64 12.15 -0.92 -10.17
C THR A 64 10.88 -0.12 -10.50
N ILE A 65 10.73 1.07 -9.91
CA ILE A 65 9.59 1.96 -10.19
C ILE A 65 9.52 2.35 -11.66
N ASN A 66 10.64 2.69 -12.28
CA ASN A 66 10.67 3.02 -13.71
C ASN A 66 10.18 1.83 -14.55
N ARG A 67 10.58 0.60 -14.19
CA ARG A 67 10.15 -0.63 -14.88
C ARG A 67 8.65 -0.90 -14.68
N ILE A 68 8.14 -0.76 -13.46
CA ILE A 68 6.71 -0.89 -13.14
C ILE A 68 5.86 0.06 -14.00
N LEU A 69 6.35 1.29 -14.21
CA LEU A 69 5.68 2.27 -15.05
C LEU A 69 5.74 1.93 -16.54
N GLU A 70 6.86 1.37 -17.02
CA GLU A 70 7.00 0.89 -18.40
C GLU A 70 6.03 -0.26 -18.71
N VAL A 71 5.82 -1.19 -17.77
CA VAL A 71 4.91 -2.34 -17.93
C VAL A 71 3.44 -1.90 -17.81
N GLY A 72 3.17 -0.85 -17.02
CA GLY A 72 1.84 -0.26 -16.89
C GLY A 72 0.99 -0.96 -15.84
N VAL A 73 1.30 -0.76 -14.55
CA VAL A 73 0.45 -1.23 -13.45
C VAL A 73 -0.74 -0.29 -13.26
N ALA A 74 -1.95 -0.79 -13.55
CA ALA A 74 -3.18 -0.02 -13.44
C ALA A 74 -3.67 0.06 -11.99
N GLY A 75 -4.05 1.26 -11.55
CA GLY A 75 -4.73 1.46 -10.27
C GLY A 75 -3.84 1.64 -9.04
N ALA A 76 -2.52 1.71 -9.21
CA ALA A 76 -1.58 2.03 -8.13
C ALA A 76 -0.94 3.41 -8.32
N GLU A 77 -0.83 4.18 -7.23
CA GLU A 77 -0.06 5.43 -7.22
C GLU A 77 1.41 5.12 -6.96
N VAL A 78 2.30 5.61 -7.81
CA VAL A 78 3.72 5.27 -7.80
C VAL A 78 4.54 6.43 -7.24
N ILE A 79 5.36 6.13 -6.22
CA ILE A 79 6.14 7.09 -5.45
C ILE A 79 7.62 6.69 -5.49
N ALA A 80 8.49 7.59 -5.92
CA ALA A 80 9.94 7.45 -5.79
C ALA A 80 10.46 8.25 -4.59
N VAL A 81 11.31 7.63 -3.78
CA VAL A 81 11.92 8.23 -2.58
C VAL A 81 13.44 8.11 -2.70
N ASN A 82 14.15 9.23 -2.67
CA ASN A 82 15.62 9.18 -2.71
C ASN A 82 16.23 10.37 -1.95
N THR A 83 17.47 10.21 -1.50
CA THR A 83 18.34 11.29 -1.01
C THR A 83 19.16 11.93 -2.14
N ASP A 84 19.34 11.21 -3.26
CA ASP A 84 20.05 11.71 -4.43
C ASP A 84 19.07 12.47 -5.35
N ALA A 85 19.26 13.78 -5.45
CA ALA A 85 18.39 14.65 -6.24
C ALA A 85 18.54 14.42 -7.75
N GLN A 86 19.74 14.03 -8.21
CA GLN A 86 19.99 13.75 -9.61
C GLN A 86 19.27 12.47 -10.03
N ASP A 87 19.40 11.39 -9.27
CA ASP A 87 18.71 10.14 -9.56
C ASP A 87 17.18 10.31 -9.51
N LEU A 88 16.67 11.03 -8.51
CA LEU A 88 15.24 11.30 -8.39
C LEU A 88 14.70 12.17 -9.54
N LEU A 89 15.50 13.13 -10.04
CA LEU A 89 15.12 13.95 -11.19
C LEU A 89 14.84 13.10 -12.43
N TYR A 90 15.65 12.06 -12.67
CA TYR A 90 15.50 11.15 -13.82
C TYR A 90 14.49 10.02 -13.62
N SER A 91 13.96 9.82 -12.42
CA SER A 91 12.85 8.89 -12.20
C SER A 91 11.60 9.30 -12.98
N ASN A 92 10.87 8.34 -13.53
CA ASN A 92 9.59 8.56 -14.21
C ASN A 92 8.39 8.56 -13.26
N ALA A 93 8.62 8.39 -11.95
CA ALA A 93 7.55 8.35 -10.96
C ALA A 93 6.72 9.65 -10.97
N PRO A 94 5.37 9.55 -10.96
CA PRO A 94 4.49 10.72 -10.92
C PRO A 94 4.63 11.48 -9.59
N VAL A 95 4.97 10.78 -8.51
CA VAL A 95 5.25 11.37 -7.20
C VAL A 95 6.70 11.10 -6.83
N LYS A 96 7.40 12.15 -6.37
CA LYS A 96 8.82 12.11 -6.00
C LYS A 96 8.99 12.78 -4.64
N ILE A 97 9.75 12.14 -3.75
CA ILE A 97 10.07 12.65 -2.42
C ILE A 97 11.59 12.68 -2.28
N LEU A 98 12.16 13.88 -2.20
CA LEU A 98 13.57 14.08 -1.90
C LEU A 98 13.72 14.15 -0.39
N ILE A 99 14.22 13.06 0.21
CA ILE A 99 14.41 12.96 1.67
C ILE A 99 15.80 13.46 2.07
N GLY A 100 15.92 13.95 3.31
CA GLY A 100 17.20 14.39 3.87
C GLY A 100 17.79 15.60 3.14
N ARG A 101 17.00 16.66 2.94
CA ARG A 101 17.46 17.88 2.27
C ARG A 101 18.55 18.57 3.09
N GLU A 102 18.41 18.55 4.41
CA GLU A 102 19.41 19.10 5.32
C GLU A 102 20.53 18.08 5.55
N THR A 103 20.17 16.81 5.76
CA THR A 103 21.13 15.72 6.02
C THR A 103 22.12 15.50 4.88
N THR A 104 21.66 15.51 3.62
CA THR A 104 22.48 15.10 2.45
C THR A 104 22.71 16.20 1.42
N ALA A 105 21.99 17.33 1.52
CA ALA A 105 21.98 18.39 0.51
C ALA A 105 21.65 17.88 -0.91
N GLY A 106 20.95 16.74 -1.03
CA GLY A 106 20.62 16.13 -2.33
C GLY A 106 21.76 15.34 -2.98
N LEU A 107 22.88 15.10 -2.28
CA LEU A 107 24.06 14.40 -2.81
C LEU A 107 24.00 12.87 -2.61
N GLY A 108 23.00 12.38 -1.90
CA GLY A 108 22.85 10.95 -1.59
C GLY A 108 23.48 10.53 -0.25
N ALA A 109 23.15 9.33 0.20
CA ALA A 109 23.58 8.77 1.49
C ALA A 109 24.96 8.08 1.46
N GLY A 110 25.70 8.11 0.34
CA GLY A 110 27.07 7.60 0.28
C GLY A 110 27.28 6.11 0.58
N GLY A 111 26.22 5.30 0.56
CA GLY A 111 26.29 3.88 0.94
C GLY A 111 26.20 3.62 2.45
N ASP A 112 25.87 4.64 3.24
CA ASP A 112 25.63 4.53 4.68
C ASP A 112 24.13 4.44 4.99
N PRO A 113 23.64 3.30 5.51
CA PRO A 113 22.23 3.15 5.89
C PRO A 113 21.80 4.12 6.99
N SER A 114 22.69 4.52 7.89
CA SER A 114 22.33 5.44 8.98
C SER A 114 21.93 6.82 8.46
N THR A 115 22.65 7.33 7.46
CA THR A 115 22.31 8.57 6.76
C THR A 115 20.98 8.45 6.01
N GLY A 116 20.71 7.29 5.39
CA GLY A 116 19.42 7.03 4.73
C GLY A 116 18.24 7.01 5.70
N GLU A 117 18.44 6.46 6.89
CA GLU A 117 17.45 6.44 7.97
C GLU A 117 17.20 7.84 8.53
N GLU A 118 18.26 8.59 8.85
CA GLU A 118 18.17 9.97 9.34
C GLU A 118 17.45 10.87 8.33
N ALA A 119 17.80 10.76 7.05
CA ALA A 119 17.13 11.47 5.97
C ALA A 119 15.62 11.17 5.89
N ALA A 120 15.23 9.90 6.10
CA ALA A 120 13.82 9.52 6.09
C ALA A 120 13.06 10.05 7.31
N ARG A 121 13.70 10.08 8.49
CA ARG A 121 13.14 10.65 9.72
C ARG A 121 12.98 12.16 9.61
N GLU A 122 13.97 12.86 9.05
CA GLU A 122 13.90 14.30 8.73
C GLU A 122 12.65 14.61 7.90
N SER A 123 12.32 13.73 6.94
CA SER A 123 11.22 13.89 6.00
C SER A 123 9.95 13.13 6.38
N GLU A 124 9.78 12.71 7.64
CA GLU A 124 8.67 11.87 8.09
C GLU A 124 7.30 12.50 7.79
N HIS A 125 7.15 13.81 7.96
CA HIS A 125 5.89 14.52 7.66
C HIS A 125 5.50 14.41 6.18
N GLU A 126 6.45 14.64 5.27
CA GLU A 126 6.19 14.57 3.83
C GLU A 126 5.84 13.14 3.40
N ILE A 127 6.56 12.15 3.92
CA ILE A 127 6.28 10.73 3.66
C ILE A 127 4.88 10.39 4.17
N LYS A 128 4.54 10.79 5.40
CA LYS A 128 3.24 10.52 6.01
C LYS A 128 2.09 11.09 5.20
N ASP A 129 2.21 12.34 4.74
CA ASP A 129 1.18 12.99 3.92
C ASP A 129 1.00 12.25 2.59
N LYS A 130 2.11 11.87 1.94
CA LYS A 130 2.07 11.16 0.65
C LYS A 130 1.56 9.74 0.77
N LEU A 131 1.74 9.08 1.91
CA LEU A 131 1.20 7.74 2.18
C LEU A 131 -0.21 7.76 2.79
N GLY A 132 -0.74 8.92 3.13
CA GLY A 132 -2.05 9.07 3.74
C GLY A 132 -3.17 8.46 2.89
N GLY A 133 -4.13 7.81 3.57
CA GLY A 133 -5.34 7.25 2.97
C GLY A 133 -5.11 6.04 2.05
N SER A 134 -3.96 5.38 2.15
CA SER A 134 -3.68 4.14 1.41
C SER A 134 -4.26 2.94 2.17
N ASP A 135 -4.92 2.04 1.46
CA ASP A 135 -5.36 0.76 2.03
C ASP A 135 -4.21 -0.25 2.04
N MET A 136 -3.33 -0.16 1.03
CA MET A 136 -2.18 -1.04 0.86
C MET A 136 -0.99 -0.28 0.31
N VAL A 137 0.20 -0.56 0.85
CA VAL A 137 1.47 0.01 0.41
C VAL A 137 2.45 -1.10 0.08
N PHE A 138 2.90 -1.14 -1.17
CA PHE A 138 4.02 -1.96 -1.63
C PHE A 138 5.31 -1.16 -1.53
N LEU A 139 6.32 -1.75 -0.91
CA LEU A 139 7.63 -1.15 -0.70
C LEU A 139 8.67 -1.93 -1.49
N THR A 140 9.51 -1.25 -2.26
CA THR A 140 10.55 -1.92 -3.05
C THR A 140 11.89 -1.20 -2.98
N CYS A 141 12.96 -1.99 -2.89
CA CYS A 141 14.33 -1.51 -2.85
C CYS A 141 15.34 -2.63 -3.12
N GLY A 142 16.47 -2.28 -3.74
CA GLY A 142 17.68 -3.09 -3.66
C GLY A 142 18.47 -2.76 -2.39
N PHE A 143 18.62 -3.74 -1.50
CA PHE A 143 19.33 -3.57 -0.23
C PHE A 143 20.85 -3.62 -0.39
N GLY A 144 21.53 -3.00 0.56
CA GLY A 144 23.00 -2.92 0.65
C GLY A 144 23.58 -1.55 0.32
N GLY A 145 22.78 -0.68 -0.31
CA GLY A 145 23.09 0.75 -0.43
C GLY A 145 22.84 1.53 0.87
N GLY A 146 22.96 2.86 0.81
CA GLY A 146 22.69 3.73 1.97
C GLY A 146 21.23 4.13 2.06
N THR A 147 20.74 4.83 1.03
CA THR A 147 19.38 5.42 1.03
C THR A 147 18.31 4.38 1.25
N GLY A 148 18.20 3.41 0.34
CA GLY A 148 17.08 2.47 0.37
C GLY A 148 17.11 1.53 1.58
N THR A 149 18.27 1.00 1.94
CA THR A 149 18.46 0.17 3.15
C THR A 149 18.06 0.92 4.43
N GLY A 150 18.39 2.21 4.52
CA GLY A 150 18.10 3.04 5.70
C GLY A 150 16.68 3.59 5.73
N SER A 151 16.16 4.04 4.60
CA SER A 151 14.88 4.74 4.52
C SER A 151 13.68 3.82 4.44
N LEU A 152 13.78 2.65 3.78
CA LEU A 152 12.64 1.77 3.55
C LEU A 152 11.97 1.29 4.86
N PRO A 153 12.71 0.91 5.93
CA PRO A 153 12.10 0.57 7.22
C PRO A 153 11.31 1.73 7.85
N VAL A 154 11.80 2.96 7.71
CA VAL A 154 11.11 4.17 8.22
C VAL A 154 9.82 4.41 7.42
N VAL A 155 9.88 4.29 6.10
CA VAL A 155 8.71 4.39 5.22
C VAL A 155 7.67 3.33 5.58
N ALA A 156 8.09 2.08 5.85
CA ALA A 156 7.20 1.00 6.29
C ALA A 156 6.50 1.32 7.61
N GLU A 157 7.24 1.88 8.57
CA GLU A 157 6.69 2.24 9.87
C GLU A 157 5.60 3.31 9.74
N ILE A 158 5.83 4.30 8.89
CA ILE A 158 4.88 5.37 8.61
C ILE A 158 3.64 4.82 7.89
N ALA A 159 3.81 3.94 6.90
CA ALA A 159 2.71 3.28 6.20
C ALA A 159 1.81 2.51 7.16
N LYS A 160 2.41 1.71 8.05
CA LYS A 160 1.69 0.92 9.05
C LYS A 160 0.99 1.79 10.10
N LYS A 161 1.63 2.87 10.55
CA LYS A 161 1.00 3.88 11.44
C LYS A 161 -0.20 4.57 10.79
N ASN A 162 -0.19 4.69 9.46
CA ASN A 162 -1.31 5.22 8.67
C ASN A 162 -2.44 4.18 8.46
N GLY A 163 -2.27 2.94 8.93
CA GLY A 163 -3.29 1.88 8.84
C GLY A 163 -3.27 1.09 7.53
N ALA A 164 -2.24 1.25 6.69
CA ALA A 164 -2.14 0.51 5.44
C ALA A 164 -1.55 -0.89 5.65
N LEU A 165 -2.08 -1.88 4.92
CA LEU A 165 -1.44 -3.18 4.79
C LEU A 165 -0.10 -3.01 4.06
N THR A 166 1.00 -3.34 4.74
CA THR A 166 2.35 -3.01 4.28
C THR A 166 3.09 -4.26 3.82
N VAL A 167 3.35 -4.35 2.51
CA VAL A 167 4.09 -5.45 1.89
C VAL A 167 5.42 -4.90 1.38
N ALA A 168 6.53 -5.54 1.71
CA ALA A 168 7.83 -5.16 1.18
C ALA A 168 8.47 -6.26 0.35
N ILE A 169 9.07 -5.87 -0.76
CA ILE A 169 9.73 -6.73 -1.73
C ILE A 169 11.12 -6.16 -1.96
N VAL A 170 12.15 -6.83 -1.44
CA VAL A 170 13.52 -6.32 -1.44
C VAL A 170 14.47 -7.33 -2.06
N THR A 171 15.50 -6.83 -2.76
CA THR A 171 16.59 -7.68 -3.25
C THR A 171 17.80 -7.61 -2.33
N MET A 172 18.41 -8.76 -2.05
CA MET A 172 19.73 -8.82 -1.42
C MET A 172 20.80 -8.64 -2.51
N PRO A 173 21.92 -7.95 -2.22
CA PRO A 173 22.96 -7.68 -3.21
C PRO A 173 23.63 -8.96 -3.71
N PHE A 174 24.24 -8.91 -4.89
CA PHE A 174 25.10 -10.01 -5.35
C PHE A 174 26.32 -10.13 -4.44
N SER A 175 26.81 -11.35 -4.21
CA SER A 175 28.05 -11.61 -3.46
C SER A 175 29.25 -10.81 -4.02
N MET A 176 29.26 -10.56 -5.33
CA MET A 176 30.33 -9.80 -6.01
C MET A 176 30.33 -8.30 -5.71
N GLU A 177 29.24 -7.74 -5.17
CA GLU A 177 29.17 -6.32 -4.82
C GLU A 177 29.93 -5.98 -3.51
N GLY A 178 30.36 -7.02 -2.78
CA GLY A 178 31.24 -6.93 -1.63
C GLY A 178 30.53 -7.05 -0.29
N GLN A 179 31.30 -7.53 0.69
CA GLN A 179 30.84 -7.88 2.03
C GLN A 179 30.10 -6.72 2.75
N ARG A 180 30.59 -5.49 2.61
CA ARG A 180 29.98 -4.30 3.24
C ARG A 180 28.53 -4.08 2.79
N ARG A 181 28.22 -4.28 1.50
CA ARG A 181 26.84 -4.15 1.00
C ARG A 181 25.95 -5.25 1.58
N TYR A 182 26.47 -6.47 1.69
CA TYR A 182 25.73 -7.58 2.28
C TYR A 182 25.40 -7.32 3.76
N GLU A 183 26.38 -6.87 4.55
CA GLU A 183 26.18 -6.51 5.96
C GLU A 183 25.14 -5.40 6.13
N ASN A 184 25.24 -4.34 5.33
CA ASN A 184 24.22 -3.29 5.29
C ASN A 184 22.84 -3.87 4.98
N ALA A 185 22.73 -4.75 3.98
CA ALA A 185 21.47 -5.35 3.58
C ALA A 185 20.83 -6.17 4.70
N VAL A 186 21.62 -6.95 5.44
CA VAL A 186 21.14 -7.71 6.60
C VAL A 186 20.58 -6.78 7.68
N ILE A 187 21.29 -5.69 8.00
CA ILE A 187 20.82 -4.71 8.99
C ILE A 187 19.48 -4.09 8.56
N GLY A 188 19.35 -3.72 7.28
CA GLY A 188 18.09 -3.21 6.74
C GLY A 188 16.96 -4.24 6.80
N LEU A 189 17.28 -5.51 6.55
CA LEU A 189 16.32 -6.62 6.55
C LEU A 189 15.76 -6.88 7.94
N GLU A 190 16.61 -6.95 8.95
CA GLU A 190 16.21 -7.11 10.35
C GLU A 190 15.29 -5.97 10.79
N LYS A 191 15.61 -4.72 10.43
CA LYS A 191 14.75 -3.57 10.74
C LYS A 191 13.41 -3.66 10.04
N LEU A 192 13.40 -4.02 8.76
CA LEU A 192 12.18 -4.06 7.95
C LEU A 192 11.23 -5.19 8.37
N GLU A 193 11.76 -6.38 8.68
CA GLU A 193 10.99 -7.56 9.10
C GLU A 193 10.12 -7.27 10.33
N ASN A 194 10.64 -6.46 11.27
CA ASN A 194 9.92 -6.10 12.49
C ASN A 194 8.76 -5.11 12.25
N VAL A 195 8.66 -4.53 11.06
CA VAL A 195 7.76 -3.41 10.76
C VAL A 195 6.68 -3.81 9.76
N VAL A 196 7.00 -4.56 8.72
CA VAL A 196 6.06 -4.90 7.64
C VAL A 196 5.09 -6.03 8.03
N ASP A 197 3.99 -6.17 7.29
CA ASP A 197 3.06 -7.30 7.46
C ASP A 197 3.46 -8.50 6.62
N THR A 198 4.14 -8.27 5.50
CA THR A 198 4.72 -9.32 4.65
C THR A 198 6.03 -8.84 4.07
N LEU A 199 7.06 -9.69 4.13
CA LEU A 199 8.38 -9.43 3.60
C LEU A 199 8.75 -10.51 2.58
N ILE A 200 9.01 -10.10 1.34
CA ILE A 200 9.50 -10.94 0.26
C ILE A 200 10.95 -10.55 0.00
N VAL A 201 11.86 -11.52 0.15
CA VAL A 201 13.29 -11.32 -0.01
C VAL A 201 13.76 -12.08 -1.24
N ILE A 202 14.36 -11.36 -2.20
CA ILE A 202 14.88 -11.92 -3.43
C ILE A 202 16.42 -11.92 -3.36
N PRO A 203 17.07 -13.08 -3.18
CA PRO A 203 18.52 -13.16 -3.20
C PRO A 203 19.06 -13.04 -4.63
N ASN A 204 19.75 -11.94 -4.99
CA ASN A 204 20.24 -11.72 -6.34
C ASN A 204 21.19 -12.84 -6.83
N ASP A 205 21.96 -13.46 -5.94
CA ASP A 205 22.83 -14.59 -6.32
C ASP A 205 22.06 -15.77 -6.93
N LYS A 206 20.79 -15.98 -6.57
CA LYS A 206 19.94 -17.00 -7.18
C LYS A 206 19.61 -16.72 -8.64
N LEU A 207 19.75 -15.47 -9.08
CA LEU A 207 19.57 -15.09 -10.49
C LEU A 207 20.76 -15.54 -11.34
N LEU A 208 21.96 -15.56 -10.77
CA LEU A 208 23.16 -16.07 -11.46
C LEU A 208 23.12 -17.59 -11.63
N GLU A 209 22.50 -18.33 -10.70
CA GLU A 209 22.28 -19.78 -10.86
C GLU A 209 21.38 -20.08 -12.07
N LEU A 210 20.42 -19.20 -12.36
CA LEU A 210 19.49 -19.33 -13.49
C LEU A 210 20.11 -18.86 -14.82
N ALA A 211 21.07 -17.93 -14.77
CA ALA A 211 21.72 -17.39 -15.95
C ALA A 211 23.20 -17.01 -15.70
N PRO A 212 24.12 -17.99 -15.68
CA PRO A 212 25.51 -17.81 -15.24
C PRO A 212 26.38 -16.97 -16.18
N ASP A 213 26.02 -16.87 -17.46
CA ASP A 213 26.80 -16.14 -18.47
C ASP A 213 26.39 -14.66 -18.61
N LEU A 214 25.46 -14.17 -17.78
CA LEU A 214 24.98 -12.80 -17.88
C LEU A 214 26.02 -11.79 -17.38
N PRO A 215 26.31 -10.73 -18.15
CA PRO A 215 27.04 -9.58 -17.64
C PRO A 215 26.31 -8.96 -16.44
N LEU A 216 27.04 -8.46 -15.45
CA LEU A 216 26.48 -7.93 -14.19
C LEU A 216 25.38 -6.87 -14.39
N HIS A 217 25.58 -5.95 -15.34
CA HIS A 217 24.57 -4.92 -15.66
C HIS A 217 23.26 -5.53 -16.21
N THR A 218 23.33 -6.68 -16.86
CA THR A 218 22.16 -7.44 -17.33
C THR A 218 21.52 -8.19 -16.16
N ALA A 219 22.31 -8.72 -15.22
CA ALA A 219 21.81 -9.40 -14.03
C ALA A 219 20.97 -8.47 -13.13
N PHE A 220 21.38 -7.19 -12.96
CA PHE A 220 20.55 -6.19 -12.27
C PHE A 220 19.20 -5.98 -12.95
N LYS A 221 19.14 -5.98 -14.29
CA LYS A 221 17.87 -5.85 -15.02
C LYS A 221 16.93 -7.03 -14.75
N VAL A 222 17.48 -8.24 -14.64
CA VAL A 222 16.70 -9.44 -14.29
C VAL A 222 16.17 -9.36 -12.86
N ALA A 223 16.98 -8.84 -11.92
CA ALA A 223 16.54 -8.60 -10.55
C ALA A 223 15.36 -7.59 -10.50
N ASP A 224 15.49 -6.48 -11.22
CA ASP A 224 14.45 -5.45 -11.33
C ASP A 224 13.17 -5.99 -12.00
N GLU A 225 13.29 -6.90 -12.97
CA GLU A 225 12.15 -7.55 -13.63
C GLU A 225 11.39 -8.48 -12.68
N ILE A 226 12.10 -9.26 -11.86
CA ILE A 226 11.47 -10.09 -10.83
C ILE A 226 10.79 -9.23 -9.77
N LEU A 227 11.44 -8.14 -9.34
CA LEU A 227 10.82 -7.16 -8.43
C LEU A 227 9.54 -6.57 -9.02
N THR A 228 9.53 -6.27 -10.32
CA THR A 228 8.34 -5.75 -11.02
C THR A 228 7.21 -6.78 -11.09
N ASN A 229 7.54 -8.06 -11.36
CA ASN A 229 6.53 -9.12 -11.44
C ASN A 229 5.98 -9.56 -10.07
N ALA A 230 6.67 -9.24 -8.99
CA ALA A 230 6.26 -9.56 -7.63
C ALA A 230 5.34 -8.49 -7.01
N VAL A 231 5.39 -7.25 -7.52
CA VAL A 231 4.51 -6.12 -7.15
C VAL A 231 3.23 -6.18 -7.96
#